data_AF-A0A9X1RH72-F1
#
_entry.id   AF-A0A9X1RH72-F1
#
_cell.length_a   1.000
_cell.length_b   1.000
_cell.length_c   1.000
_cell.angle_alpha   90.00
_cell.angle_beta   90.00
_cell.angle_gamma   90.00
#
_symmetry.space_group_name_H-M   'P 1'
#
loop_
_entity.id
_entity.type
_entity.pdbx_description
1 polymer ?
#
loop_
_entity_poly.entity_id
_entity_poly.type
_entity_poly.pdbx_seq_one_letter_code
_entity_poly.pdbx_strand_id
1 'polypeptide(L)'
;MNGLLRRVAPGDEIVVLDLSCLGSGARDVLSTLQKCRKEMIAVRCVEFGNVDLAGRPKPQAVKMLKAVVRLEAETRSARSSTSLKLAQESGRPTGRPGSLSPQDREDVIDLLAKGVSISEIARRLETSRQTIMRIRESTVASGPAEPGDI
;
A
#
# COMPACT_ATOMS: atom_id res chain seq x y z
N MET A 1 -26.08 4.79 -1.72
CA MET A 1 -26.02 3.43 -1.14
C MET A 1 -25.93 3.40 0.39
N ASN A 2 -24.94 4.05 1.03
CA ASN A 2 -24.75 3.96 2.51
C ASN A 2 -25.95 4.38 3.37
N GLY A 3 -26.73 5.37 2.95
CA GLY A 3 -27.95 5.78 3.68
C GLY A 3 -29.08 4.77 3.60
N LEU A 4 -29.16 4.00 2.50
CA LEU A 4 -30.15 2.92 2.33
C LEU A 4 -29.78 1.73 3.21
N LEU A 5 -28.53 1.27 3.16
CA LEU A 5 -28.06 0.13 3.96
C LEU A 5 -28.26 0.29 5.47
N ARG A 6 -28.34 1.53 5.99
CA ARG A 6 -28.63 1.78 7.41
C ARG A 6 -30.09 1.55 7.81
N ARG A 7 -31.00 1.46 6.84
CA ARG A 7 -32.45 1.37 7.03
C ARG A 7 -33.02 0.00 6.69
N VAL A 8 -32.22 -0.84 6.03
CA VAL A 8 -32.62 -2.15 5.54
C VAL A 8 -32.39 -3.19 6.64
N ALA A 9 -33.36 -4.07 6.83
CA ALA A 9 -33.34 -5.13 7.83
C ALA A 9 -33.00 -6.49 7.20
N PRO A 10 -32.56 -7.48 8.00
CA PRO A 10 -32.40 -8.84 7.53
C PRO A 10 -33.71 -9.39 6.94
N GLY A 11 -33.66 -9.96 5.74
CA GLY A 11 -34.83 -10.45 5.01
C GLY A 11 -35.39 -9.48 3.97
N ASP A 12 -34.96 -8.22 3.97
CA ASP A 12 -35.33 -7.25 2.94
C ASP A 12 -34.65 -7.55 1.60
N GLU A 13 -35.26 -7.07 0.52
CA GLU A 13 -34.76 -7.15 -0.85
C GLU A 13 -34.48 -5.75 -1.41
N ILE A 14 -33.25 -5.54 -1.91
CA ILE A 14 -32.86 -4.35 -2.64
C ILE A 14 -32.89 -4.67 -4.13
N VAL A 15 -33.69 -3.92 -4.89
CA VAL A 15 -33.72 -4.01 -6.36
C VAL A 15 -32.93 -2.85 -6.95
N VAL A 16 -31.98 -3.16 -7.83
CA VAL A 16 -31.15 -2.20 -8.56
C VAL A 16 -31.27 -2.41 -10.06
N LEU A 17 -31.13 -1.33 -10.83
CA LEU A 17 -31.17 -1.40 -12.30
C LEU A 17 -29.92 -2.09 -12.84
N ASP A 18 -28.76 -1.65 -12.36
CA ASP A 18 -27.43 -2.09 -12.78
C ASP A 18 -26.48 -2.21 -11.56
N LEU A 19 -25.24 -2.65 -11.80
CA LEU A 19 -24.23 -2.76 -10.75
C LEU A 19 -23.70 -1.41 -10.25
N SER A 20 -23.83 -0.33 -11.03
CA SER A 20 -23.33 1.00 -10.68
C SER A 20 -24.06 1.59 -9.47
N CYS A 21 -25.30 1.17 -9.24
CA CYS A 21 -26.10 1.51 -8.07
C CYS A 21 -25.47 1.04 -6.74
N LEU A 22 -24.62 0.01 -6.78
CA LEU A 22 -24.05 -0.64 -5.60
C LEU A 22 -22.68 -0.08 -5.20
N GLY A 23 -22.02 0.71 -6.06
CA GLY A 23 -20.71 1.28 -5.76
C GLY A 23 -20.02 1.92 -6.97
N SER A 24 -18.97 2.69 -6.71
CA SER A 24 -18.25 3.48 -7.74
C SER A 24 -17.25 2.67 -8.58
N GLY A 25 -17.15 1.36 -8.37
CA GLY A 25 -16.23 0.48 -9.07
C GLY A 25 -16.30 -0.96 -8.58
N ALA A 26 -15.63 -1.88 -9.28
CA ALA A 26 -15.77 -3.32 -9.07
C ALA A 26 -15.52 -3.75 -7.62
N ARG A 27 -14.51 -3.17 -6.96
CA ARG A 27 -14.19 -3.45 -5.55
C ARG A 27 -15.27 -2.98 -4.59
N ASP A 28 -15.84 -1.81 -4.84
CA ASP A 28 -16.88 -1.22 -4.00
C ASP A 28 -18.18 -1.99 -4.13
N VAL A 29 -18.60 -2.30 -5.37
CA VAL A 29 -19.75 -3.17 -5.66
C VAL A 29 -19.61 -4.52 -4.96
N LEU A 30 -18.43 -5.16 -5.07
CA LEU A 30 -18.19 -6.44 -4.41
C LEU A 30 -18.29 -6.35 -2.88
N SER A 31 -17.76 -5.27 -2.29
CA SER A 31 -17.82 -4.99 -0.85
C SER A 31 -19.27 -4.82 -0.39
N THR A 32 -20.06 -4.03 -1.11
CA THR A 32 -21.49 -3.84 -0.86
C THR A 32 -22.25 -5.15 -0.91
N LEU A 33 -22.05 -5.96 -1.96
CA LEU A 33 -22.69 -7.29 -2.08
C LEU A 33 -22.30 -8.25 -0.94
N GLN A 34 -21.04 -8.19 -0.47
CA GLN A 34 -20.60 -8.99 0.67
C GLN A 34 -21.25 -8.56 1.98
N LYS A 35 -21.45 -7.25 2.18
CA LYS A 35 -22.16 -6.70 3.34
C LYS A 35 -23.62 -7.13 3.33
N CYS A 36 -24.35 -6.91 2.23
CA CYS A 36 -25.75 -7.33 2.10
C CYS A 36 -25.92 -8.83 2.38
N ARG A 37 -25.02 -9.66 1.84
CA ARG A 37 -25.02 -11.11 2.11
C ARG A 37 -24.80 -11.45 3.58
N LYS A 38 -23.94 -10.71 4.29
CA LYS A 38 -23.69 -10.93 5.72
C LYS A 38 -24.91 -10.55 6.56
N GLU A 39 -25.63 -9.51 6.13
CA GLU A 39 -26.83 -8.99 6.78
C GLU A 39 -28.12 -9.71 6.34
N MET A 40 -28.01 -10.76 5.50
CA MET A 40 -29.15 -11.52 4.96
C MET A 40 -30.13 -10.65 4.14
N ILE A 41 -29.59 -9.68 3.43
CA ILE A 41 -30.31 -8.78 2.52
C ILE A 41 -30.15 -9.33 1.09
N ALA A 42 -31.25 -9.57 0.40
CA ALA A 42 -31.25 -9.97 -1.00
C ALA A 42 -30.95 -8.77 -1.90
N VAL A 43 -30.22 -8.98 -3.00
CA VAL A 43 -29.89 -7.90 -3.94
C VAL A 43 -30.19 -8.36 -5.35
N ARG A 44 -31.30 -7.90 -5.92
CA ARG A 44 -31.67 -8.21 -7.31
C ARG A 44 -31.25 -7.12 -8.26
N CYS A 45 -30.63 -7.54 -9.36
CA CYS A 45 -30.21 -6.65 -10.43
C CYS A 45 -31.00 -6.92 -11.70
N VAL A 46 -31.68 -5.90 -12.22
CA VAL A 46 -32.56 -6.00 -13.39
C VAL A 46 -31.75 -6.32 -14.65
N GLU A 47 -30.62 -5.63 -14.87
CA GLU A 47 -29.71 -5.87 -16.01
C GLU A 47 -29.20 -7.32 -16.07
N PHE A 48 -29.08 -7.98 -14.91
CA PHE A 48 -28.61 -9.37 -14.80
C PHE A 48 -29.78 -10.36 -14.73
N GLY A 49 -30.94 -10.02 -15.31
CA GLY A 49 -32.09 -10.92 -15.40
C GLY A 49 -32.76 -11.17 -14.04
N ASN A 50 -32.76 -10.17 -13.15
CA ASN A 50 -33.34 -10.26 -11.81
C ASN A 50 -32.74 -11.43 -11.00
N VAL A 51 -31.43 -11.62 -11.08
CA VAL A 51 -30.69 -12.59 -10.26
C VAL A 51 -30.36 -11.97 -8.91
N ASP A 52 -30.55 -12.73 -7.82
CA ASP A 52 -30.08 -12.34 -6.49
C ASP A 52 -28.56 -12.49 -6.40
N LEU A 53 -27.86 -11.36 -6.42
CA LEU A 53 -26.42 -11.23 -6.32
C LEU A 53 -25.89 -11.54 -4.90
N ALA A 54 -26.70 -11.33 -3.87
CA ALA A 54 -26.34 -11.61 -2.48
C ALA A 54 -26.59 -13.08 -2.10
N GLY A 55 -27.31 -13.84 -2.92
CA GLY A 55 -27.74 -15.22 -2.65
C GLY A 55 -26.65 -16.29 -2.51
N ARG A 56 -27.09 -17.45 -2.02
CA ARG A 56 -26.31 -18.70 -1.93
C ARG A 56 -27.00 -19.78 -2.78
N PRO A 57 -26.26 -20.57 -3.60
CA PRO A 57 -24.82 -20.49 -3.85
C PRO A 57 -24.43 -19.18 -4.55
N LYS A 58 -23.14 -18.83 -4.50
CA LYS A 58 -22.64 -17.55 -5.01
C LYS A 58 -22.89 -17.44 -6.53
N PRO A 59 -23.62 -16.43 -7.02
CA PRO A 59 -23.92 -16.30 -8.44
C PRO A 59 -22.65 -16.15 -9.29
N GLN A 60 -22.71 -16.64 -10.53
CA GLN A 60 -21.58 -16.60 -11.46
C GLN A 60 -21.10 -15.16 -11.71
N ALA A 61 -22.03 -14.21 -11.84
CA ALA A 61 -21.72 -12.78 -12.00
C ALA A 61 -20.82 -12.25 -10.87
N VAL A 62 -21.10 -12.65 -9.61
CA VAL A 62 -20.30 -12.22 -8.45
C VAL A 62 -18.93 -12.92 -8.40
N LYS A 63 -18.81 -14.14 -8.93
CA LYS A 63 -17.50 -14.80 -9.08
C LYS A 63 -16.65 -14.09 -10.14
N MET A 64 -17.26 -13.72 -11.26
CA MET A 64 -16.59 -12.95 -12.31
C MET A 64 -16.15 -11.58 -11.79
N LEU A 65 -17.03 -10.86 -11.07
CA LEU A 65 -16.69 -9.60 -10.42
C LEU A 65 -15.48 -9.74 -9.48
N LYS A 66 -15.42 -10.82 -8.69
CA LYS A 66 -14.23 -11.10 -7.86
C LYS A 66 -12.95 -11.28 -8.67
N ALA A 67 -13.02 -11.96 -9.82
CA ALA A 67 -11.88 -12.13 -10.71
C ALA A 67 -11.43 -10.77 -11.27
N VAL A 68 -12.36 -9.89 -11.66
CA VAL A 68 -12.05 -8.54 -12.11
C VAL A 68 -11.35 -7.72 -11.02
N VAL A 69 -11.89 -7.73 -9.78
CA VAL A 69 -11.28 -7.02 -8.64
C VAL A 69 -9.84 -7.48 -8.37
N ARG A 70 -9.58 -8.78 -8.54
CA ARG A 70 -8.24 -9.35 -8.41
C ARG A 70 -7.33 -8.86 -9.53
N LEU A 71 -7.77 -8.93 -10.79
CA LEU A 71 -7.02 -8.50 -11.96
C LEU A 71 -6.65 -7.00 -11.90
N GLU A 72 -7.58 -6.16 -11.46
CA GLU A 72 -7.33 -4.72 -11.27
C GLU A 72 -6.23 -4.47 -10.23
N ALA A 73 -6.21 -5.26 -9.15
CA ALA A 73 -5.19 -5.15 -8.11
C ALA A 73 -3.81 -5.61 -8.61
N GLU A 74 -3.76 -6.72 -9.33
CA GLU A 74 -2.54 -7.26 -9.93
C GLU A 74 -1.96 -6.27 -10.97
N THR A 75 -2.82 -5.73 -11.85
CA THR A 75 -2.41 -4.73 -12.85
C THR A 75 -1.88 -3.46 -12.19
N ARG A 76 -2.52 -3.00 -11.11
CA ARG A 76 -2.05 -1.84 -10.33
C ARG A 76 -0.68 -2.08 -9.71
N SER A 77 -0.47 -3.26 -9.12
CA SER A 77 0.81 -3.65 -8.53
C SER A 77 1.91 -3.75 -9.59
N ALA A 78 1.62 -4.41 -10.71
CA ALA A 78 2.56 -4.55 -11.83
C ALA A 78 3.04 -3.19 -12.34
N ARG A 79 2.11 -2.25 -12.61
CA ARG A 79 2.45 -0.88 -13.03
C ARG A 79 3.37 -0.17 -12.04
N SER A 80 3.05 -0.23 -10.75
CA SER A 80 3.89 0.39 -9.72
C SER A 80 5.29 -0.22 -9.69
N SER A 81 5.40 -1.53 -9.83
CA SER A 81 6.70 -2.21 -9.82
C SER A 81 7.55 -1.81 -11.03
N THR A 82 6.95 -1.71 -12.22
CA THR A 82 7.64 -1.25 -13.44
C THR A 82 8.08 0.19 -13.31
N SER A 83 7.22 1.09 -12.83
CA SER A 83 7.59 2.49 -12.61
C SER A 83 8.70 2.65 -11.58
N LEU A 84 8.70 1.84 -10.51
CA LEU A 84 9.79 1.83 -9.52
C LEU A 84 11.11 1.35 -10.12
N LYS A 85 11.09 0.29 -10.92
CA LYS A 85 12.29 -0.19 -11.62
C LYS A 85 12.86 0.86 -12.56
N LEU A 86 12.03 1.51 -13.38
CA LEU A 86 12.46 2.59 -14.26
C LEU A 86 13.03 3.79 -13.48
N ALA A 87 12.43 4.13 -12.32
CA ALA A 87 12.96 5.18 -11.45
C ALA A 87 14.35 4.81 -10.88
N GLN A 88 14.54 3.55 -10.49
CA GLN A 88 15.85 3.05 -10.02
C GLN A 88 16.90 3.04 -11.14
N GLU A 89 16.53 2.56 -12.33
CA GLU A 89 17.41 2.51 -13.52
C GLU A 89 17.82 3.91 -14.00
N SER A 90 16.92 4.89 -13.91
CA SER A 90 17.21 6.30 -14.23
C SER A 90 17.92 7.06 -13.10
N GLY A 91 18.29 6.38 -12.00
CA GLY A 91 18.99 6.99 -10.86
C GLY A 91 18.13 7.96 -10.05
N ARG A 92 16.80 8.01 -10.27
CA ARG A 92 15.90 8.83 -9.48
C ARG A 92 15.81 8.26 -8.07
N PRO A 93 15.98 9.07 -7.01
CA PRO A 93 15.85 8.59 -5.64
C PRO A 93 14.45 8.01 -5.43
N THR A 94 14.40 6.77 -4.95
CA THR A 94 13.16 6.09 -4.60
C THR A 94 13.01 6.04 -3.07
N GLY A 95 11.78 6.20 -2.58
CA GLY A 95 11.49 6.21 -1.14
C GLY A 95 11.59 7.58 -0.48
N ARG A 96 11.62 7.58 0.86
CA ARG A 96 11.71 8.82 1.65
C ARG A 96 13.13 9.39 1.53
N PRO A 97 13.29 10.70 1.22
CA PRO A 97 14.61 11.31 1.21
C PRO A 97 15.28 11.17 2.58
N GLY A 98 16.61 11.02 2.59
CA GLY A 98 17.39 11.03 3.82
C GLY A 98 17.21 12.35 4.56
N SER A 99 17.31 12.34 5.89
CA SER A 99 17.18 13.54 6.73
C SER A 99 18.40 14.46 6.67
N LEU A 100 19.49 14.02 6.04
CA LEU A 100 20.74 14.77 5.91
C LEU A 100 21.11 14.85 4.42
N SER A 101 21.66 16.00 4.02
CA SER A 101 22.18 16.17 2.66
C SER A 101 23.44 15.30 2.45
N PRO A 102 23.89 15.11 1.19
CA PRO A 102 25.17 14.45 0.93
C PRO A 102 26.34 15.14 1.65
N GLN A 103 26.34 16.47 1.70
CA GLN A 103 27.36 17.26 2.37
C GLN A 103 27.36 17.02 3.89
N ASP A 104 26.18 17.04 4.51
CA ASP A 104 26.06 16.78 5.95
C ASP A 104 26.49 15.34 6.29
N ARG A 105 26.36 14.39 5.36
CA ARG A 105 26.84 13.02 5.56
C ARG A 105 28.36 12.94 5.56
N GLU A 106 29.03 13.67 4.67
CA GLU A 106 30.50 13.79 4.68
C GLU A 106 30.98 14.42 5.99
N ASP A 107 30.32 15.50 6.43
CA ASP A 107 30.62 16.14 7.71
C ASP A 107 30.47 15.19 8.90
N VAL A 108 29.44 14.33 8.91
CA VAL A 108 29.27 13.29 9.93
C VAL A 108 30.44 12.31 9.92
N ILE A 109 30.89 11.85 8.76
CA ILE A 109 31.99 10.89 8.63
C ILE A 109 33.29 11.51 9.14
N ASP A 110 33.58 12.75 8.76
CA ASP A 110 34.76 13.49 9.21
C ASP A 110 34.76 13.72 10.72
N LEU A 111 33.60 14.09 11.30
CA LEU A 111 33.46 14.29 12.74
C LEU A 111 33.61 12.98 13.52
N LEU A 112 33.08 11.87 12.98
CA LEU A 112 33.28 10.54 13.55
C LEU A 112 34.76 10.12 13.49
N ALA A 113 35.46 10.39 12.39
CA ALA A 113 36.89 10.11 12.24
C ALA A 113 37.75 10.92 13.23
N LYS A 114 37.31 12.14 13.56
CA LYS A 114 37.92 13.00 14.60
C LYS A 114 37.58 12.56 16.04
N GLY A 115 36.80 11.50 16.22
CA GLY A 115 36.43 10.97 17.54
C GLY A 115 35.31 11.73 18.25
N VAL A 116 34.56 12.59 17.55
CA VAL A 116 33.45 13.36 18.14
C VAL A 116 32.29 12.42 18.49
N SER A 117 31.65 12.67 19.63
CA SER A 117 30.58 11.78 20.11
C SER A 117 29.32 11.85 19.25
N ILE A 118 28.64 10.71 19.08
CA ILE A 118 27.39 10.58 18.30
C ILE A 118 26.32 11.57 18.77
N SER A 119 26.23 11.82 20.08
CA SER A 119 25.25 12.75 20.66
C SER A 119 25.51 14.19 20.26
N GLU A 120 26.78 14.57 20.16
CA GLU A 120 27.22 15.91 19.82
C GLU A 120 26.98 16.20 18.35
N ILE A 121 27.34 15.25 17.47
CA ILE A 121 27.06 15.33 16.03
C ILE A 121 25.55 15.41 15.77
N ALA A 122 24.76 14.58 16.46
CA ALA A 122 23.30 14.59 16.34
C ALA A 122 22.67 15.94 16.73
N ARG A 123 23.18 16.59 17.80
CA ARG A 123 22.74 17.93 18.20
C ARG A 123 23.15 18.99 17.19
N ARG A 124 24.38 18.91 16.68
CA ARG A 124 24.94 19.88 15.72
C ARG A 124 24.20 19.88 14.38
N LEU A 125 23.71 18.71 13.96
CA LEU A 125 23.00 18.53 12.68
C LEU A 125 21.49 18.38 12.86
N GLU A 126 20.97 18.73 14.05
CA GLU A 126 19.53 18.69 14.39
C GLU A 126 18.83 17.38 13.98
N THR A 127 19.53 16.25 14.13
CA THR A 127 19.05 14.94 13.72
C THR A 127 19.05 13.95 14.88
N SER A 128 18.41 12.81 14.67
CA SER A 128 18.39 11.77 15.69
C SER A 128 19.75 11.09 15.82
N ARG A 129 20.12 10.64 17.03
CA ARG A 129 21.28 9.76 17.24
C ARG A 129 21.24 8.52 16.35
N GLN A 130 20.04 8.01 16.07
CA GLN A 130 19.81 6.87 15.17
C GLN A 130 20.25 7.16 13.73
N THR A 131 20.05 8.39 13.24
CA THR A 131 20.50 8.81 11.91
C THR A 131 22.03 8.70 11.81
N ILE A 132 22.74 9.21 12.83
CA ILE A 132 24.20 9.21 12.88
C ILE A 132 24.76 7.79 13.06
N MET A 133 24.16 6.98 13.94
CA MET A 133 24.52 5.57 14.12
C MET A 133 24.40 4.78 12.82
N ARG A 134 23.31 4.99 12.06
CA ARG A 134 23.11 4.33 10.76
C ARG A 134 24.17 4.75 9.74
N ILE A 135 24.59 6.01 9.73
CA ILE A 135 25.67 6.48 8.84
C ILE A 135 26.99 5.81 9.19
N ARG A 136 27.32 5.72 10.49
CA ARG A 136 28.50 5.00 10.98
C ARG A 136 28.49 3.52 10.57
N GLU A 137 27.37 2.83 10.74
CA GLU A 137 27.22 1.42 10.32
C GLU A 137 27.36 1.26 8.81
N SER A 138 26.81 2.21 8.03
CA SER A 138 26.92 2.21 6.57
C SER A 138 28.36 2.41 6.10
N THR A 139 29.15 3.23 6.80
CA THR A 139 30.57 3.45 6.47
C THR A 139 31.44 2.25 6.84
N VAL A 140 31.18 1.59 7.98
CA VAL A 140 31.89 0.37 8.38
C VAL A 140 31.61 -0.79 7.41
N ALA A 141 30.40 -0.89 6.86
CA ALA A 141 30.06 -1.87 5.83
C ALA A 141 30.70 -1.58 4.45
N SER A 142 31.33 -0.41 4.26
CA SER A 142 31.89 0.07 3.00
C SER A 142 33.43 0.28 3.02
N GLY A 143 34.11 -0.03 4.13
CA GLY A 143 35.57 0.10 4.34
C GLY A 143 36.31 -1.25 4.42
N PRO A 144 37.64 -1.29 4.21
CA PRO A 144 38.34 -2.40 3.54
C PRO A 144 38.35 -3.70 4.33
N ALA A 145 38.36 -4.83 3.61
CA ALA A 145 38.72 -6.12 4.17
C ALA A 145 40.11 -6.01 4.82
N GLU A 146 40.15 -6.15 6.14
CA GLU A 146 41.39 -6.23 6.92
C GLU A 146 42.26 -7.39 6.39
N PRO A 147 43.56 -7.17 6.11
CA PRO A 147 44.49 -8.25 5.80
C PRO A 147 44.70 -9.09 7.07
N GLY A 148 44.43 -10.39 6.95
CA GLY A 148 44.59 -11.35 8.04
C GLY A 148 46.00 -11.34 8.61
N ASP A 149 46.08 -11.22 9.93
CA ASP A 149 47.28 -11.46 10.71
C ASP A 149 47.78 -12.90 10.49
N ILE A 150 49.10 -12.97 10.38
CA ILE A 150 49.96 -14.14 10.16
C ILE A 150 49.92 -15.09 11.35
#